data_AF-A0A523CF10-F1
#
_entry.id   AF-A0A523CF10-F1
#
_cell.length_a   1.000
_cell.length_b   1.000
_cell.length_c   1.000
_cell.angle_alpha   90.00
_cell.angle_beta   90.00
_cell.angle_gamma   90.00
#
_symmetry.space_group_name_H-M   'P 1'
#
loop_
_entity.id
_entity.type
_entity.pdbx_description
1 polymer ?
#
loop_
_entity_poly.entity_id
_entity_poly.type
_entity_poly.pdbx_seq_one_letter_code
_entity_poly.pdbx_strand_id
1 'polypeptide(L)'
;MNRIALLALVLLLAFSVAGCSAASEPAASPGGTPKAATEAPTEWAVQLLDGFPEDAVPLYKPDLLDTASYSVRNDPQYAAVEGGLRNIHHVVYQTSTPTAEVLEHYLGLMSATTDDDASDGAIEGTIGKYTVWVNTTEESSYNAVYMSVDLPKAEVTKTNPFYADYPADLVEVPGEFVFFEDKYYEYINRGTDMAYWRQFDIADRDTTKGPDLSLDDVYAYYQERYGDKPEFAINRDVRQMTWKDGNYSIVMAFYEGGGRGVLEIGWDWVQ
;
A
#
# COMPACT_ATOMS: atom_id res chain seq x y z
N MET A 1 -27.20 -15.58 36.99
CA MET A 1 -27.74 -14.71 35.93
C MET A 1 -26.70 -14.61 34.82
N ASN A 2 -27.02 -15.12 33.63
CA ASN A 2 -26.07 -15.27 32.53
C ASN A 2 -25.64 -13.91 31.98
N ARG A 3 -24.31 -13.71 31.87
CA ARG A 3 -23.67 -12.50 31.33
C ARG A 3 -24.05 -12.19 29.88
N ILE A 4 -24.67 -13.14 29.19
CA ILE A 4 -25.22 -12.98 27.82
C ILE A 4 -26.48 -12.08 27.83
N ALA A 5 -27.25 -12.05 28.92
CA ALA A 5 -28.47 -11.23 29.00
C ALA A 5 -28.20 -9.73 29.25
N LEU A 6 -27.01 -9.36 29.72
CA LEU A 6 -26.65 -7.96 29.98
C LEU A 6 -26.11 -7.26 28.72
N LEU A 7 -25.45 -7.99 27.82
CA LEU A 7 -24.95 -7.42 26.55
C LEU A 7 -26.06 -7.15 25.53
N ALA A 8 -27.13 -7.94 25.53
CA ALA A 8 -28.27 -7.73 24.62
C ALA A 8 -29.10 -6.48 24.97
N LEU A 9 -29.06 -6.01 26.22
CA LEU A 9 -29.82 -4.83 26.67
C LEU A 9 -29.10 -3.50 26.39
N VAL A 10 -27.78 -3.52 26.20
CA VAL A 10 -26.97 -2.31 25.90
C VAL A 10 -26.95 -2.03 24.39
N LEU A 11 -27.04 -3.05 23.53
CA LEU A 11 -27.15 -2.85 22.07
C LEU A 11 -28.54 -2.36 21.61
N LEU A 12 -29.58 -2.49 22.42
CA LEU A 12 -30.95 -2.08 22.07
C LEU A 12 -31.32 -0.65 22.47
N LEU A 13 -30.41 0.11 23.10
CA LEU A 13 -30.67 1.49 23.54
C LEU A 13 -30.04 2.59 22.66
N ALA A 14 -29.29 2.24 21.60
CA ALA A 14 -28.64 3.24 20.74
C ALA A 14 -29.43 3.62 19.47
N PHE A 15 -30.58 2.99 19.19
CA PHE A 15 -31.42 3.27 18.02
C PHE A 15 -32.70 4.06 18.35
N SER A 16 -32.56 5.21 19.02
CA SER A 16 -33.70 6.12 19.19
C SER A 16 -33.32 7.59 19.33
N VAL A 17 -32.97 8.24 18.21
CA VAL A 17 -33.37 9.64 17.99
C VAL A 17 -33.71 9.83 16.51
N ALA A 18 -35.00 9.70 16.20
CA ALA A 18 -35.61 10.37 15.05
C ALA A 18 -35.84 11.84 15.44
N GLY A 19 -35.29 12.76 14.66
CA GLY A 19 -35.51 14.20 14.81
C GLY A 19 -35.85 14.81 13.46
N CYS A 20 -37.16 14.93 13.18
CA CYS A 20 -37.70 15.74 12.10
C CYS A 20 -37.36 17.22 12.30
N SER A 21 -37.01 17.95 11.24
CA SER A 21 -37.31 19.38 11.12
C SER A 21 -37.36 19.82 9.66
N ALA A 22 -38.22 20.80 9.43
CA ALA A 22 -38.95 21.05 8.20
C ALA A 22 -38.24 21.96 7.19
N ALA A 23 -38.56 21.68 5.92
CA ALA A 23 -38.89 22.58 4.82
C ALA A 23 -38.36 24.03 4.81
N SER A 24 -37.65 24.37 3.74
CA SER A 24 -37.77 25.65 3.02
C SER A 24 -37.39 25.45 1.56
N GLU A 25 -38.34 25.59 0.63
CA GLU A 25 -38.03 25.88 -0.78
C GLU A 25 -37.63 27.36 -0.92
N PRO A 26 -36.85 27.73 -1.96
CA PRO A 26 -37.54 28.35 -3.10
C PRO A 26 -36.97 28.05 -4.51
N ALA A 27 -37.90 28.08 -5.46
CA ALA A 27 -37.85 28.60 -6.83
C ALA A 27 -36.98 27.92 -7.91
N ALA A 28 -37.69 27.36 -8.89
CA ALA A 28 -37.18 26.85 -10.15
C ALA A 28 -37.09 27.91 -11.27
N SER A 29 -36.05 27.84 -12.10
CA SER A 29 -36.10 28.10 -13.55
C SER A 29 -34.76 27.75 -14.25
N PRO A 30 -34.71 27.52 -15.58
CA PRO A 30 -34.65 26.16 -16.13
C PRO A 30 -33.46 25.91 -17.07
N GLY A 31 -33.22 24.63 -17.39
CA GLY A 31 -32.62 24.24 -18.67
C GLY A 31 -31.20 23.71 -18.60
N GLY A 32 -31.05 22.45 -18.18
CA GLY A 32 -29.86 21.65 -18.42
C GLY A 32 -30.26 20.18 -18.43
N THR A 33 -30.12 19.52 -19.58
CA THR A 33 -30.32 18.08 -19.72
C THR A 33 -29.48 17.37 -18.64
N PRO A 34 -30.05 16.46 -17.81
CA PRO A 34 -29.25 15.76 -16.82
C PRO A 34 -28.31 14.83 -17.59
N LYS A 35 -27.01 15.15 -17.59
CA LYS A 35 -25.98 14.14 -17.81
C LYS A 35 -26.22 13.13 -16.69
N ALA A 36 -26.53 11.89 -17.06
CA ALA A 36 -26.69 10.81 -16.09
C ALA A 36 -25.49 10.88 -15.14
N ALA A 37 -25.76 11.18 -13.88
CA ALA A 37 -24.76 11.03 -12.84
C ALA A 37 -24.47 9.53 -12.84
N THR A 38 -23.27 9.16 -13.28
CA THR A 38 -22.74 7.84 -13.00
C THR A 38 -22.77 7.72 -11.48
N GLU A 39 -23.67 6.89 -10.95
CA GLU A 39 -23.71 6.58 -9.52
C GLU A 39 -22.29 6.11 -9.15
N ALA A 40 -21.70 6.74 -8.13
CA ALA A 40 -20.46 6.25 -7.57
C ALA A 40 -20.66 4.78 -7.13
N PRO A 41 -19.73 3.86 -7.41
CA PRO A 41 -19.85 2.48 -6.98
C PRO A 41 -20.11 2.41 -5.47
N THR A 42 -21.08 1.59 -5.05
CA THR A 42 -21.45 1.40 -3.64
C THR A 42 -20.31 0.81 -2.80
N GLU A 43 -19.34 0.18 -3.44
CA GLU A 43 -18.13 -0.38 -2.83
C GLU A 43 -16.92 0.04 -3.66
N TRP A 44 -15.89 0.55 -3.00
CA TRP A 44 -14.63 0.88 -3.63
C TRP A 44 -13.90 -0.40 -4.08
N ALA A 45 -13.25 -0.36 -5.24
CA ALA A 45 -12.48 -1.47 -5.79
C ALA A 45 -11.13 -0.98 -6.29
N VAL A 46 -10.06 -1.66 -5.87
CA VAL A 46 -8.69 -1.43 -6.38
C VAL A 46 -8.68 -1.53 -7.90
N GLN A 47 -8.05 -0.55 -8.54
CA GLN A 47 -7.79 -0.59 -9.97
C GLN A 47 -6.30 -0.79 -10.23
N LEU A 48 -5.95 -1.18 -11.46
CA LEU A 48 -4.57 -1.08 -11.90
C LEU A 48 -4.15 0.38 -11.86
N LEU A 49 -2.99 0.65 -11.26
CA LEU A 49 -2.44 1.99 -11.24
C LEU A 49 -2.04 2.42 -12.66
N ASP A 50 -2.24 3.71 -12.95
CA ASP A 50 -1.81 4.32 -14.21
C ASP A 50 -0.35 3.97 -14.52
N GLY A 51 -0.12 3.53 -15.76
CA GLY A 51 1.21 3.11 -16.23
C GLY A 51 1.50 1.61 -16.13
N PHE A 52 0.62 0.81 -15.48
CA PHE A 52 0.74 -0.64 -15.53
C PHE A 52 0.68 -1.15 -16.99
N PRO A 53 1.59 -2.03 -17.43
CA PRO A 53 1.69 -2.40 -18.84
C PRO A 53 0.74 -3.55 -19.22
N GLU A 54 -0.58 -3.34 -19.06
CA GLU A 54 -1.61 -4.37 -19.26
C GLU A 54 -1.58 -4.98 -20.67
N ASP A 55 -1.26 -4.20 -21.70
CA ASP A 55 -1.15 -4.68 -23.09
C ASP A 55 -0.05 -5.75 -23.28
N ALA A 56 1.02 -5.69 -22.47
CA ALA A 56 2.14 -6.61 -22.54
C ALA A 56 2.07 -7.71 -21.47
N VAL A 57 1.62 -7.35 -20.26
CA VAL A 57 1.53 -8.22 -19.10
C VAL A 57 0.09 -8.19 -18.56
N PRO A 58 -0.86 -8.82 -19.28
CA PRO A 58 -2.27 -8.80 -18.88
C PRO A 58 -2.48 -9.64 -17.60
N LEU A 59 -3.43 -9.23 -16.76
CA LEU A 59 -3.83 -10.07 -15.62
C LEU A 59 -4.63 -11.27 -16.11
N TYR A 60 -4.22 -12.47 -15.70
CA TYR A 60 -4.87 -13.72 -16.11
C TYR A 60 -6.08 -14.06 -15.22
N LYS A 61 -7.28 -13.82 -15.76
CA LYS A 61 -8.59 -14.16 -15.15
C LYS A 61 -8.73 -13.66 -13.68
N PRO A 62 -8.53 -12.36 -13.40
CA PRO A 62 -8.74 -11.85 -12.06
C PRO A 62 -10.24 -11.87 -11.71
N ASP A 63 -10.57 -12.39 -10.53
CA ASP A 63 -11.91 -12.23 -9.94
C ASP A 63 -11.98 -10.94 -9.10
N LEU A 64 -10.87 -10.56 -8.47
CA LEU A 64 -10.75 -9.35 -7.66
C LEU A 64 -9.30 -8.85 -7.65
N LEU A 65 -9.09 -7.54 -7.78
CA LEU A 65 -7.81 -6.91 -7.47
C LEU A 65 -7.79 -6.58 -5.97
N ASP A 66 -6.83 -7.13 -5.25
CA ASP A 66 -6.68 -6.94 -3.81
C ASP A 66 -5.76 -5.78 -3.47
N THR A 67 -4.66 -5.66 -4.21
CA THR A 67 -3.65 -4.64 -3.99
C THR A 67 -3.07 -4.18 -5.33
N ALA A 68 -2.89 -2.88 -5.48
CA ALA A 68 -2.07 -2.31 -6.56
C ALA A 68 -1.08 -1.32 -5.96
N SER A 69 0.16 -1.35 -6.44
CA SER A 69 1.21 -0.48 -5.90
C SER A 69 2.28 -0.15 -6.92
N TYR A 70 2.90 1.01 -6.72
CA TYR A 70 4.01 1.47 -7.54
C TYR A 70 5.14 1.95 -6.63
N SER A 71 6.32 1.39 -6.84
CA SER A 71 7.53 1.71 -6.09
C SER A 71 8.55 2.42 -6.96
N VAL A 72 9.18 3.46 -6.41
CA VAL A 72 10.42 4.05 -6.90
C VAL A 72 11.50 3.75 -5.89
N ARG A 73 12.41 2.85 -6.25
CA ARG A 73 13.53 2.43 -5.40
C ARG A 73 14.83 3.01 -5.92
N ASN A 74 15.54 3.71 -5.06
CA ASN A 74 16.87 4.27 -5.26
C ASN A 74 17.81 3.72 -4.18
N ASP A 75 17.96 2.39 -4.18
CA ASP A 75 18.81 1.69 -3.21
C ASP A 75 20.13 1.32 -3.91
N PRO A 76 21.25 1.98 -3.55
CA PRO A 76 22.55 1.72 -4.17
C PRO A 76 23.08 0.31 -3.88
N GLN A 77 22.52 -0.42 -2.91
CA GLN A 77 22.90 -1.80 -2.61
C GLN A 77 22.26 -2.81 -3.57
N TYR A 78 21.15 -2.45 -4.24
CA TYR A 78 20.41 -3.33 -5.16
C TYR A 78 20.64 -2.90 -6.61
N ALA A 79 21.83 -3.23 -7.12
CA ALA A 79 22.38 -2.85 -8.41
C ALA A 79 21.74 -3.52 -9.65
N ALA A 80 20.45 -3.88 -9.64
CA ALA A 80 19.84 -4.58 -10.78
C ALA A 80 19.67 -3.66 -12.02
N VAL A 81 19.68 -2.33 -11.83
CA VAL A 81 19.73 -1.33 -12.90
C VAL A 81 20.92 -0.41 -12.65
N GLU A 82 21.70 -0.10 -13.69
CA GLU A 82 22.86 0.80 -13.60
C GLU A 82 22.46 2.13 -12.94
N GLY A 83 23.01 2.40 -11.75
CA GLY A 83 22.66 3.56 -10.92
C GLY A 83 21.71 3.28 -9.75
N GLY A 84 21.29 2.02 -9.52
CA GLY A 84 20.49 1.61 -8.36
C GLY A 84 19.00 2.01 -8.40
N LEU A 85 18.55 2.58 -9.52
CA LEU A 85 17.18 3.07 -9.69
C LEU A 85 16.28 2.03 -10.34
N ARG A 86 15.24 1.59 -9.63
CA ARG A 86 14.21 0.68 -10.14
C ARG A 86 12.82 1.28 -9.94
N ASN A 87 11.94 1.05 -10.90
CA ASN A 87 10.52 1.26 -10.70
C ASN A 87 9.76 -0.03 -10.92
N ILE A 88 8.83 -0.32 -10.02
CA ILE A 88 8.18 -1.61 -9.94
C ILE A 88 6.69 -1.37 -9.77
N HIS A 89 5.90 -1.89 -10.70
CA HIS A 89 4.49 -2.14 -10.43
C HIS A 89 4.35 -3.46 -9.69
N HIS A 90 3.53 -3.48 -8.64
CA HIS A 90 3.18 -4.70 -7.95
C HIS A 90 1.67 -4.80 -7.79
N VAL A 91 1.12 -5.93 -8.22
CA VAL A 91 -0.31 -6.22 -8.21
C VAL A 91 -0.53 -7.54 -7.48
N VAL A 92 -1.54 -7.57 -6.60
CA VAL A 92 -2.08 -8.80 -6.02
C VAL A 92 -3.52 -8.92 -6.47
N TYR A 93 -3.86 -10.06 -7.07
CA TYR A 93 -5.24 -10.36 -7.45
C TYR A 93 -5.63 -11.76 -7.03
N GLN A 94 -6.93 -11.94 -6.77
CA GLN A 94 -7.53 -13.22 -6.46
C GLN A 94 -8.12 -13.84 -7.74
N THR A 95 -8.05 -15.16 -7.84
CA THR A 95 -8.66 -15.91 -8.93
C THR A 95 -9.14 -17.28 -8.47
N SER A 96 -10.23 -17.75 -9.08
CA SER A 96 -10.75 -19.11 -9.01
C SER A 96 -10.00 -20.08 -9.92
N THR A 97 -9.10 -19.57 -10.76
CA THR A 97 -8.25 -20.36 -11.65
C THR A 97 -7.20 -21.14 -10.85
N PRO A 98 -6.94 -22.44 -11.15
CA PRO A 98 -5.86 -23.19 -10.51
C PRO A 98 -4.50 -22.50 -10.66
N THR A 99 -3.72 -22.47 -9.58
CA THR A 99 -2.39 -21.83 -9.52
C THR A 99 -1.45 -22.28 -10.64
N ALA A 100 -1.41 -23.59 -10.93
CA ALA A 100 -0.62 -24.14 -12.02
C ALA A 100 -1.02 -23.60 -13.41
N GLU A 101 -2.32 -23.40 -13.66
CA GLU A 101 -2.80 -22.83 -14.93
C GLU A 101 -2.39 -21.35 -15.06
N VAL A 102 -2.41 -20.59 -13.95
CA VAL A 102 -1.91 -19.21 -13.92
C VAL A 102 -0.42 -19.16 -14.26
N LEU A 103 0.39 -20.00 -13.62
CA LEU A 103 1.83 -20.05 -13.88
C LEU A 103 2.13 -20.49 -15.33
N GLU A 104 1.43 -21.50 -15.85
CA GLU A 104 1.57 -21.94 -17.24
C GLU A 104 1.23 -20.83 -18.24
N HIS A 105 0.20 -20.02 -17.97
CA HIS A 105 -0.15 -18.87 -18.81
C HIS A 105 1.01 -17.88 -18.93
N TYR A 106 1.55 -17.41 -17.81
CA TYR A 106 2.64 -16.43 -17.82
C TYR A 106 3.94 -17.02 -18.33
N LEU A 107 4.24 -18.29 -18.02
CA LEU A 107 5.39 -18.99 -18.59
C LEU A 107 5.32 -19.02 -20.13
N GLY A 108 4.12 -19.20 -20.70
CA GLY A 108 3.89 -19.14 -22.15
C GLY A 108 4.07 -17.75 -22.79
N LEU A 109 4.02 -16.67 -21.99
CA LEU A 109 4.30 -15.30 -22.44
C LEU A 109 5.78 -14.93 -22.33
N MET A 110 6.55 -15.63 -21.50
CA MET A 110 7.94 -15.29 -21.24
C MET A 110 8.84 -15.67 -22.42
N SER A 111 9.62 -14.71 -22.91
CA SER A 111 10.64 -14.93 -23.95
C SER A 111 11.95 -15.49 -23.41
N ALA A 112 12.18 -15.31 -22.11
CA ALA A 112 13.32 -15.85 -21.37
C ALA A 112 12.90 -16.06 -19.91
N THR A 113 13.32 -17.14 -19.30
CA THR A 113 13.09 -17.45 -17.88
C THR A 113 14.43 -17.49 -17.14
N THR A 114 14.42 -17.11 -15.87
CA THR A 114 15.62 -17.21 -15.01
C THR A 114 15.70 -18.56 -14.30
N ASP A 115 14.58 -19.29 -14.21
CA ASP A 115 14.50 -20.66 -13.73
C ASP A 115 13.82 -21.55 -14.80
N ASP A 116 14.41 -22.70 -15.09
CA ASP A 116 13.87 -23.68 -16.05
C ASP A 116 12.67 -24.46 -15.48
N ASP A 117 12.40 -24.36 -14.17
CA ASP A 117 11.32 -25.07 -13.47
C ASP A 117 10.49 -24.10 -12.60
N ALA A 118 9.17 -24.06 -12.83
CA ALA A 118 8.18 -23.35 -12.01
C ALA A 118 7.92 -24.03 -10.64
N SER A 119 8.88 -24.81 -10.11
CA SER A 119 8.62 -25.84 -9.09
C SER A 119 8.19 -25.30 -7.73
N ASP A 120 8.38 -24.00 -7.49
CA ASP A 120 8.20 -23.40 -6.17
C ASP A 120 6.99 -22.45 -6.11
N GLY A 121 6.04 -22.60 -7.04
CA GLY A 121 4.86 -21.73 -7.12
C GLY A 121 5.19 -20.29 -7.55
N ALA A 122 6.41 -20.07 -8.06
CA ALA A 122 6.87 -18.81 -8.59
C ALA A 122 7.61 -19.01 -9.91
N ILE A 123 7.56 -18.00 -10.77
CA ILE A 123 8.33 -17.91 -12.00
C ILE A 123 8.85 -16.49 -12.17
N GLU A 124 10.02 -16.37 -12.77
CA GLU A 124 10.59 -15.09 -13.16
C GLU A 124 11.14 -15.17 -14.58
N GLY A 125 10.91 -14.11 -15.34
CA GLY A 125 11.34 -14.04 -16.72
C GLY A 125 11.07 -12.70 -17.36
N THR A 126 11.19 -12.66 -18.67
CA THR A 126 10.98 -11.45 -19.47
C THR A 126 9.72 -11.59 -20.33
N ILE A 127 8.79 -10.64 -20.21
CA ILE A 127 7.63 -10.51 -21.11
C ILE A 127 7.78 -9.18 -21.87
N GLY A 128 8.04 -9.27 -23.18
CA GLY A 128 8.36 -8.11 -23.99
C GLY A 128 9.66 -7.43 -23.51
N LYS A 129 9.55 -6.22 -22.96
CA LYS A 129 10.68 -5.44 -22.42
C LYS A 129 10.74 -5.43 -20.88
N TYR A 130 9.80 -6.09 -20.22
CA TYR A 130 9.63 -6.07 -18.77
C TYR A 130 10.20 -7.32 -18.13
N THR A 131 10.90 -7.17 -17.00
CA THR A 131 11.16 -8.30 -16.10
C THR A 131 9.92 -8.50 -15.24
N VAL A 132 9.40 -9.72 -15.24
CA VAL A 132 8.15 -10.08 -14.57
C VAL A 132 8.43 -11.25 -13.65
N TRP A 133 8.07 -11.07 -12.38
CA TRP A 133 8.02 -12.12 -11.38
C TRP A 133 6.56 -12.39 -11.03
N VAL A 134 6.16 -13.65 -11.05
CA VAL A 134 4.82 -14.10 -10.67
C VAL A 134 4.95 -15.18 -9.61
N ASN A 135 4.20 -15.05 -8.52
CA ASN A 135 4.02 -16.10 -7.53
C ASN A 135 2.55 -16.35 -7.30
N THR A 136 2.21 -17.61 -7.06
CA THR A 136 0.84 -18.03 -6.75
C THR A 136 0.80 -18.73 -5.42
N THR A 137 -0.22 -18.44 -4.61
CA THR A 137 -0.50 -19.13 -3.35
C THR A 137 -1.92 -19.66 -3.37
N GLU A 138 -2.10 -20.92 -2.96
CA GLU A 138 -3.41 -21.50 -2.71
C GLU A 138 -3.92 -21.05 -1.34
N GLU A 139 -5.07 -20.38 -1.29
CA GLU A 139 -5.74 -20.03 -0.04
C GLU A 139 -7.09 -20.78 0.08
N SER A 140 -7.62 -20.85 1.30
CA SER A 140 -8.79 -21.70 1.60
C SER A 140 -10.07 -21.35 0.83
N SER A 141 -10.15 -20.15 0.25
CA SER A 141 -11.32 -19.62 -0.46
C SER A 141 -11.05 -19.07 -1.85
N TYR A 142 -9.79 -18.84 -2.21
CA TYR A 142 -9.36 -18.31 -3.51
C TYR A 142 -7.86 -18.60 -3.71
N ASN A 143 -7.36 -18.45 -4.93
CA ASN A 143 -5.92 -18.43 -5.19
C ASN A 143 -5.45 -16.98 -5.31
N ALA A 144 -4.34 -16.65 -4.64
CA ALA A 144 -3.73 -15.33 -4.73
C ALA A 144 -2.59 -15.36 -5.76
N VAL A 145 -2.53 -14.34 -6.62
CA VAL A 145 -1.46 -14.15 -7.60
C VAL A 145 -0.75 -12.84 -7.26
N TYR A 146 0.54 -12.94 -6.96
CA TYR A 146 1.45 -11.82 -6.71
C TYR A 146 2.26 -11.59 -7.96
N MET A 147 2.19 -10.38 -8.51
CA MET A 147 2.92 -10.01 -9.71
C MET A 147 3.77 -8.78 -9.43
N SER A 148 5.06 -8.86 -9.78
CA SER A 148 5.95 -7.71 -9.86
C SER A 148 6.37 -7.50 -11.32
N VAL A 149 6.26 -6.26 -11.79
CA VAL A 149 6.67 -5.85 -13.13
C VAL A 149 7.68 -4.71 -13.01
N ASP A 150 8.94 -5.01 -13.32
CA ASP A 150 10.01 -4.03 -13.38
C ASP A 150 9.98 -3.26 -14.68
N LEU A 151 10.02 -1.93 -14.57
CA LEU A 151 10.13 -1.06 -15.73
C LEU A 151 11.55 -1.11 -16.32
N PRO A 152 11.68 -1.10 -17.66
CA PRO A 152 12.98 -1.05 -18.31
C PRO A 152 13.67 0.29 -18.01
N LYS A 153 15.01 0.31 -18.09
CA LYS A 153 15.84 1.50 -17.80
C LYS A 153 15.41 2.78 -18.53
N ALA A 154 14.83 2.67 -19.73
CA ALA A 154 14.37 3.82 -20.49
C ALA A 154 13.12 4.49 -19.90
N GLU A 155 12.38 3.78 -19.04
CA GLU A 155 11.12 4.20 -18.44
C GLU A 155 11.25 4.50 -16.94
N VAL A 156 12.39 4.20 -16.32
CA VAL A 156 12.56 4.51 -14.89
C VAL A 156 12.68 6.01 -14.63
N THR A 157 12.04 6.46 -13.56
CA THR A 157 12.00 7.83 -13.05
C THR A 157 12.48 7.86 -11.60
N LYS A 158 12.99 9.01 -11.17
CA LYS A 158 13.52 9.24 -9.81
C LYS A 158 12.44 9.61 -8.80
N THR A 159 11.24 9.94 -9.28
CA THR A 159 10.15 10.48 -8.46
C THR A 159 8.92 9.63 -8.68
N ASN A 160 8.28 9.21 -7.60
CA ASN A 160 7.04 8.46 -7.68
C ASN A 160 5.91 9.39 -8.17
N PRO A 161 5.25 9.13 -9.32
CA PRO A 161 4.23 10.03 -9.85
C PRO A 161 3.00 10.14 -8.94
N PHE A 162 2.74 9.12 -8.11
CA PHE A 162 1.63 9.12 -7.16
C PHE A 162 1.90 9.98 -5.91
N TYR A 163 3.14 10.47 -5.74
CA TYR A 163 3.54 11.31 -4.61
C TYR A 163 3.30 12.81 -4.85
N ALA A 164 2.62 13.19 -5.94
CA ALA A 164 2.30 14.59 -6.22
C ALA A 164 1.57 15.28 -5.05
N ASP A 165 0.70 14.53 -4.37
CA ASP A 165 -0.09 14.99 -3.22
C ASP A 165 0.43 14.42 -1.87
N TYR A 166 1.69 13.94 -1.83
CA TYR A 166 2.27 13.42 -0.60
C TYR A 166 2.26 14.48 0.51
N PRO A 167 1.66 14.20 1.69
CA PRO A 167 1.49 15.20 2.75
C PRO A 167 2.77 15.36 3.58
N ALA A 168 3.78 15.99 2.99
CA ALA A 168 5.14 16.08 3.54
C ALA A 168 5.24 16.72 4.93
N ASP A 169 4.30 17.60 5.28
CA ASP A 169 4.30 18.34 6.55
C ASP A 169 3.66 17.56 7.72
N LEU A 170 3.08 16.37 7.48
CA LEU A 170 2.45 15.58 8.56
C LEU A 170 3.46 14.93 9.51
N VAL A 171 4.66 14.61 9.01
CA VAL A 171 5.67 13.86 9.76
C VAL A 171 7.04 14.50 9.55
N GLU A 172 7.48 15.26 10.54
CA GLU A 172 8.87 15.70 10.68
C GLU A 172 9.78 14.47 10.83
N VAL A 173 10.80 14.37 9.95
CA VAL A 173 11.75 13.26 9.92
C VAL A 173 13.14 13.74 10.36
N PRO A 174 13.83 12.99 11.25
CA PRO A 174 15.22 13.30 11.61
C PRO A 174 16.16 13.33 10.41
N GLY A 175 17.19 14.18 10.45
CA GLY A 175 18.16 14.34 9.37
C GLY A 175 19.07 13.12 9.16
N GLU A 176 19.03 12.16 10.06
CA GLU A 176 19.71 10.88 10.01
C GLU A 176 18.94 9.85 9.16
N PHE A 177 17.67 10.10 8.83
CA PHE A 177 16.90 9.17 8.00
C PHE A 177 17.29 9.35 6.53
N VAL A 178 17.70 8.26 5.91
CA VAL A 178 18.09 8.18 4.50
C VAL A 178 17.05 7.35 3.76
N PHE A 179 16.14 8.02 3.07
CA PHE A 179 15.09 7.37 2.28
C PHE A 179 15.64 6.82 0.97
N PHE A 180 15.27 5.58 0.65
CA PHE A 180 15.73 4.89 -0.55
C PHE A 180 14.60 4.22 -1.34
N GLU A 181 13.37 4.19 -0.83
CA GLU A 181 12.23 3.69 -1.58
C GLU A 181 10.96 4.45 -1.22
N ASP A 182 10.27 4.97 -2.23
CA ASP A 182 8.96 5.61 -2.09
C ASP A 182 7.92 4.75 -2.85
N LYS A 183 6.94 4.22 -2.13
CA LYS A 183 5.90 3.34 -2.65
C LYS A 183 4.51 3.89 -2.38
N TYR A 184 3.63 3.82 -3.37
CA TYR A 184 2.21 4.13 -3.23
C TYR A 184 1.42 2.83 -3.31
N TYR A 185 0.36 2.71 -2.51
CA TYR A 185 -0.51 1.54 -2.43
C TYR A 185 -1.99 1.92 -2.49
N GLU A 186 -2.76 1.04 -3.11
CA GLU A 186 -4.20 0.88 -2.96
C GLU A 186 -4.50 -0.54 -2.47
N TYR A 187 -5.39 -0.69 -1.48
CA TYR A 187 -5.74 -1.93 -0.78
C TYR A 187 -7.24 -2.11 -0.58
N ILE A 188 -7.78 -3.33 -0.80
CA ILE A 188 -9.19 -3.65 -0.46
C ILE A 188 -9.41 -4.22 0.93
N ASN A 189 -8.37 -4.76 1.58
CA ASN A 189 -8.49 -5.42 2.89
C ASN A 189 -7.34 -5.06 3.84
N ARG A 190 -7.06 -3.77 4.02
CA ARG A 190 -6.09 -3.29 5.02
C ARG A 190 -6.68 -2.22 5.92
N GLY A 191 -5.93 -1.87 6.96
CA GLY A 191 -6.33 -0.85 7.95
C GLY A 191 -6.53 0.55 7.36
N THR A 192 -6.15 0.77 6.10
CA THR A 192 -6.50 1.92 5.26
C THR A 192 -6.66 1.48 3.81
N ASP A 193 -7.41 2.24 3.01
CA ASP A 193 -7.61 1.95 1.58
C ASP A 193 -6.40 2.36 0.71
N MET A 194 -5.70 3.43 1.09
CA MET A 194 -4.53 3.95 0.37
C MET A 194 -3.39 4.22 1.34
N ALA A 195 -2.15 4.16 0.85
CA ALA A 195 -1.00 4.52 1.66
C ALA A 195 0.21 5.01 0.86
N TYR A 196 0.92 5.98 1.44
CA TYR A 196 2.28 6.33 1.09
C TYR A 196 3.26 5.62 2.02
N TRP A 197 4.20 4.87 1.46
CA TRP A 197 5.21 4.12 2.19
C TRP A 197 6.61 4.58 1.78
N ARG A 198 7.40 5.01 2.76
CA ARG A 198 8.77 5.42 2.55
C ARG A 198 9.70 4.53 3.36
N GLN A 199 10.55 3.74 2.70
CA GLN A 199 11.59 2.97 3.38
C GLN A 199 12.84 3.82 3.57
N PHE A 200 13.46 3.66 4.74
CA PHE A 200 14.63 4.41 5.12
C PHE A 200 15.61 3.57 5.94
N ASP A 201 16.88 3.97 5.86
CA ASP A 201 17.91 3.59 6.82
C ASP A 201 18.18 4.76 7.77
N ILE A 202 18.52 4.46 9.02
CA ILE A 202 19.13 5.43 9.93
C ILE A 202 20.63 5.44 9.61
N ALA A 203 21.14 6.60 9.21
CA ALA A 203 22.53 6.77 8.82
C ALA A 203 23.48 6.28 9.93
N ASP A 204 24.55 5.61 9.54
CA ASP A 204 25.70 5.29 10.39
C ASP A 204 26.92 6.01 9.79
N ARG A 205 27.15 7.26 10.21
CA ARG A 205 28.20 8.11 9.62
C ARG A 205 29.57 7.85 10.24
N ASP A 206 29.62 7.39 11.49
CA ASP A 206 30.87 7.04 12.20
C ASP A 206 31.34 5.62 11.83
N THR A 207 30.48 4.75 11.26
CA THR A 207 30.75 3.35 10.82
C THR A 207 31.26 2.40 11.90
N THR A 208 31.50 2.90 13.11
CA THR A 208 32.17 2.19 14.21
C THR A 208 31.25 1.95 15.41
N LYS A 209 30.04 2.53 15.40
CA LYS A 209 29.12 2.50 16.55
C LYS A 209 27.69 2.05 16.22
N GLY A 210 27.42 1.69 14.96
CA GLY A 210 26.06 1.46 14.51
C GLY A 210 25.34 2.78 14.21
N PRO A 211 24.01 2.75 14.00
CA PRO A 211 23.24 3.91 13.58
C PRO A 211 23.44 5.15 14.47
N ASP A 212 23.49 6.33 13.85
CA ASP A 212 23.69 7.63 14.50
C ASP A 212 22.56 7.96 15.51
N LEU A 213 21.37 7.37 15.34
CA LEU A 213 20.27 7.41 16.30
C LEU A 213 19.94 6.01 16.78
N SER A 214 19.84 5.85 18.12
CA SER A 214 19.25 4.64 18.69
C SER A 214 17.72 4.65 18.52
N LEU A 215 17.08 3.48 18.54
CA LEU A 215 15.62 3.41 18.52
C LEU A 215 14.98 4.15 19.70
N ASP A 216 15.63 4.17 20.86
CA ASP A 216 15.12 4.90 22.03
C ASP A 216 15.14 6.41 21.82
N ASP A 217 16.17 6.94 21.16
CA ASP A 217 16.24 8.35 20.79
C ASP A 217 15.15 8.71 19.77
N VAL A 218 14.91 7.82 18.80
CA VAL A 218 13.82 7.98 17.83
C VAL A 218 12.46 7.98 18.53
N TYR A 219 12.20 7.04 19.44
CA TYR A 219 10.96 7.03 20.21
C TYR A 219 10.76 8.31 21.02
N ALA A 220 11.82 8.81 21.68
CA ALA A 220 11.76 10.06 22.42
C ALA A 220 11.46 11.25 21.50
N TYR A 221 12.11 11.33 20.33
CA TYR A 221 11.91 12.38 19.34
C TYR A 221 10.44 12.49 18.88
N TYR A 222 9.80 11.36 18.57
CA TYR A 222 8.41 11.34 18.12
C TYR A 222 7.42 11.48 19.29
N GLN A 223 7.74 10.95 20.48
CA GLN A 223 6.93 11.16 21.69
C GLN A 223 6.83 12.63 22.09
N GLU A 224 7.92 13.40 21.94
CA GLU A 224 7.93 14.84 22.22
C GLU A 224 7.03 15.62 21.26
N ARG A 225 7.00 15.23 19.98
CA ARG A 225 6.31 15.96 18.90
C ARG A 225 4.85 15.58 18.71
N TYR A 226 4.54 14.31 18.87
CA TYR A 226 3.23 13.75 18.53
C TYR A 226 2.57 13.03 19.71
N GLY A 227 3.17 13.10 20.89
CA GLY A 227 2.66 12.42 22.09
C GLY A 227 1.25 12.84 22.53
N ASP A 228 0.79 14.00 22.08
CA ASP A 228 -0.56 14.53 22.31
C ASP A 228 -1.53 14.24 21.15
N LYS A 229 -1.06 13.63 20.06
CA LYS A 229 -1.90 13.26 18.92
C LYS A 229 -2.84 12.11 19.27
N PRO A 230 -4.03 12.05 18.66
CA PRO A 230 -4.95 10.94 18.84
C PRO A 230 -4.29 9.61 18.51
N GLU A 231 -4.57 8.60 19.33
CA GLU A 231 -4.09 7.22 19.15
C GLU A 231 -2.55 7.11 19.11
N PHE A 232 -1.82 8.10 19.63
CA PHE A 232 -0.37 8.00 19.75
C PHE A 232 0.00 6.81 20.66
N ALA A 233 0.76 5.88 20.11
CA ALA A 233 1.23 4.71 20.83
C ALA A 233 2.62 4.28 20.36
N ILE A 234 3.42 3.77 21.29
CA ILE A 234 4.71 3.14 21.03
C ILE A 234 4.61 1.69 21.49
N ASN A 235 4.77 0.75 20.54
CA ASN A 235 4.90 -0.66 20.83
C ASN A 235 6.35 -1.10 20.58
N ARG A 236 7.11 -1.20 21.67
CA ARG A 236 8.55 -1.53 21.62
C ARG A 236 8.80 -2.99 21.24
N ASP A 237 7.87 -3.89 21.52
CA ASP A 237 8.02 -5.33 21.26
C ASP A 237 8.07 -5.61 19.76
N VAL A 238 7.25 -4.88 18.99
CA VAL A 238 7.22 -4.96 17.51
C VAL A 238 7.92 -3.77 16.85
N ARG A 239 8.57 -2.90 17.63
CA ARG A 239 9.28 -1.69 17.18
C ARG A 239 8.45 -0.79 16.27
N GLN A 240 7.28 -0.38 16.77
CA GLN A 240 6.31 0.41 16.01
C GLN A 240 5.83 1.63 16.80
N MET A 241 5.57 2.72 16.09
CA MET A 241 4.84 3.89 16.56
C MET A 241 3.62 4.13 15.67
N THR A 242 2.52 4.58 16.25
CA THR A 242 1.29 4.92 15.51
C THR A 242 0.67 6.18 16.05
N TRP A 243 0.00 6.96 15.21
CA TRP A 243 -0.90 8.04 15.63
C TRP A 243 -1.83 8.44 14.47
N LYS A 244 -2.83 9.29 14.76
CA LYS A 244 -3.68 9.91 13.73
C LYS A 244 -3.42 11.41 13.61
N ASP A 245 -3.50 11.92 12.40
CA ASP A 245 -3.50 13.35 12.12
C ASP A 245 -4.53 13.68 11.02
N GLY A 246 -5.65 14.31 11.42
CA GLY A 246 -6.80 14.48 10.54
C GLY A 246 -7.36 13.14 10.05
N ASN A 247 -7.41 12.97 8.73
CA ASN A 247 -7.89 11.74 8.08
C ASN A 247 -6.77 10.70 7.86
N TYR A 248 -5.54 11.00 8.28
CA TYR A 248 -4.40 10.12 8.06
C TYR A 248 -4.13 9.25 9.29
N SER A 249 -3.85 7.98 9.03
CA SER A 249 -3.24 7.05 9.98
C SER A 249 -1.74 6.99 9.69
N ILE A 250 -0.92 7.32 10.68
CA ILE A 250 0.53 7.29 10.56
C ILE A 250 1.06 6.07 11.29
N VAL A 251 1.91 5.29 10.62
CA VAL A 251 2.64 4.16 11.19
C VAL A 251 4.12 4.35 10.89
N MET A 252 4.97 4.20 11.91
CA MET A 252 6.40 4.08 11.73
C MET A 252 6.87 2.78 12.36
N ALA A 253 7.45 1.88 11.57
CA ALA A 253 7.89 0.57 12.03
C ALA A 253 9.35 0.31 11.66
N PHE A 254 10.08 -0.40 12.51
CA PHE A 254 11.50 -0.71 12.32
C PHE A 254 11.72 -2.22 12.18
N TYR A 255 12.54 -2.59 11.19
CA TYR A 255 12.97 -3.97 10.98
C TYR A 255 13.84 -4.47 12.14
N GLU A 256 14.14 -5.77 12.12
CA GLU A 256 15.08 -6.37 13.05
C GLU A 256 16.43 -5.62 13.03
N GLY A 257 16.95 -5.30 14.22
CA GLY A 257 18.17 -4.47 14.38
C GLY A 257 17.93 -2.96 14.46
N GLY A 258 16.75 -2.45 14.09
CA GLY A 258 16.34 -1.07 14.34
C GLY A 258 16.96 0.02 13.44
N GLY A 259 17.97 -0.31 12.64
CA GLY A 259 18.62 0.63 11.73
C GLY A 259 17.88 0.88 10.41
N ARG A 260 16.85 0.09 10.09
CA ARG A 260 16.01 0.24 8.89
C ARG A 260 14.55 0.28 9.30
N GLY A 261 13.74 1.06 8.59
CA GLY A 261 12.31 1.14 8.87
C GLY A 261 11.47 1.56 7.68
N VAL A 262 10.18 1.68 7.95
CA VAL A 262 9.16 2.20 7.04
C VAL A 262 8.37 3.29 7.76
N LEU A 263 8.13 4.38 7.05
CA LEU A 263 7.12 5.38 7.38
C LEU A 263 5.94 5.18 6.45
N GLU A 264 4.79 4.91 7.01
CA GLU A 264 3.51 4.77 6.32
C GLU A 264 2.57 5.92 6.72
N ILE A 265 1.98 6.56 5.71
CA ILE A 265 0.88 7.51 5.85
C ILE A 265 -0.29 6.95 5.06
N GLY A 266 -1.26 6.36 5.76
CA GLY A 266 -2.44 5.74 5.18
C GLY A 266 -3.70 6.60 5.34
N TRP A 267 -4.66 6.43 4.44
CA TRP A 267 -5.99 7.06 4.53
C TRP A 267 -7.04 6.23 3.79
N ASP A 268 -8.30 6.45 4.16
CA ASP A 268 -9.44 5.81 3.53
C ASP A 268 -10.00 6.69 2.39
N TRP A 269 -10.70 6.09 1.44
CA TRP A 269 -11.47 6.84 0.48
C TRP A 269 -12.54 7.65 1.20
N VAL A 270 -12.71 8.91 0.78
CA VAL A 270 -13.85 9.72 1.22
C VAL A 270 -15.09 9.14 0.54
N GLN A 271 -15.93 8.46 1.33
CA GLN A 271 -17.26 8.01 0.91
C GLN A 271 -18.24 9.18 0.80
#